data_AF-A0A7V4F4N7-F1
#
_entry.id   AF-A0A7V4F4N7-F1
#
_cell.length_a   1.000
_cell.length_b   1.000
_cell.length_c   1.000
_cell.angle_alpha   90.00
_cell.angle_beta   90.00
_cell.angle_gamma   90.00
#
_symmetry.space_group_name_H-M   'P 1'
#
loop_
_entity.id
_entity.type
_entity.pdbx_description
1 polymer ?
#
loop_
_entity_poly.entity_id
_entity_poly.type
_entity_poly.pdbx_seq_one_letter_code
_entity_poly.pdbx_strand_id
1 'polypeptide(L)'
;MRLWFLLAIAAMQSAVLYGGEVIIEGQQASYAGKVIELATFADPFTGKDTILARCTVDTAGRFKAIVTIDQPQLLYARLGTFKGYLHAEPGQKYIISMPEWQDLSPADKLNPFFEPTEFQFIIENDTNLNSLNKRILQFDTLYFKQLARFTRPRTINKDSLNRAKDSLLKLVSDDAPAFFKEYVTHKIGL
;
A
#
# COMPACT_ATOMS: atom_id res chain seq x y z
N MET A 1 45.09 29.18 22.24
CA MET A 1 43.98 30.03 21.77
C MET A 1 44.09 30.11 20.25
N ARG A 2 43.22 29.60 19.40
CA ARG A 2 41.87 29.00 19.45
C ARG A 2 41.80 28.13 18.17
N LEU A 3 41.97 26.81 18.19
CA LEU A 3 41.08 25.76 18.70
C LEU A 3 39.63 25.81 18.18
N TRP A 4 39.33 26.23 16.94
CA TRP A 4 37.94 26.14 16.40
C TRP A 4 37.81 26.03 14.86
N PHE A 5 38.65 25.26 14.16
CA PHE A 5 38.47 25.02 12.70
C PHE A 5 38.59 23.55 12.27
N LEU A 6 38.34 22.61 13.19
CA LEU A 6 38.22 21.17 12.90
C LEU A 6 36.79 20.64 13.17
N LEU A 7 35.77 21.48 12.98
CA LEU A 7 34.35 21.15 13.22
C LEU A 7 33.55 21.15 11.91
N ALA A 8 34.13 20.59 10.85
CA ALA A 8 33.51 20.45 9.53
C ALA A 8 33.34 18.98 9.09
N ILE A 9 33.41 18.03 10.01
CA ILE A 9 33.23 16.60 9.72
C ILE A 9 32.23 16.04 10.72
N ALA A 10 31.25 15.30 10.19
CA ALA A 10 30.18 14.58 10.88
C ALA A 10 28.91 15.39 11.22
N ALA A 11 28.32 16.07 10.23
CA ALA A 11 26.87 15.92 10.05
C ALA A 11 26.63 14.55 9.38
N MET A 12 26.95 13.49 10.10
CA MET A 12 26.57 12.13 9.75
C MET A 12 25.07 12.12 9.99
N GLN A 13 24.30 12.45 8.95
CA GLN A 13 22.87 12.19 8.95
C GLN A 13 22.75 10.72 9.29
N SER A 14 22.29 10.42 10.50
CA SER A 14 21.85 9.09 10.84
C SER A 14 20.71 8.81 9.87
N ALA A 15 21.03 8.15 8.76
CA ALA A 15 20.06 7.36 8.04
C ALA A 15 19.57 6.37 9.09
N VAL A 16 18.43 6.67 9.70
CA VAL A 16 17.78 5.71 10.57
C VAL A 16 17.44 4.57 9.63
N LEU A 17 18.21 3.49 9.74
CA LEU A 17 17.90 2.22 9.13
C LEU A 17 16.60 1.76 9.80
N TYR A 18 15.46 2.21 9.27
CA TYR A 18 14.15 1.73 9.69
C TYR A 18 13.92 0.34 9.05
N GLY A 19 14.83 -0.60 9.35
CA GLY A 19 14.59 -2.03 9.17
C GLY A 19 13.73 -2.53 10.32
N GLY A 20 12.61 -3.16 10.02
CA GLY A 20 11.71 -3.66 11.05
C GLY A 20 10.87 -4.82 10.60
N GLU A 21 10.64 -5.73 11.52
CA GLU A 21 9.62 -6.76 11.35
C GLU A 21 8.23 -6.11 11.34
N VAL A 22 7.44 -6.47 10.34
CA VAL A 22 6.04 -6.12 10.20
C VAL A 22 5.22 -7.38 10.42
N ILE A 23 4.24 -7.28 11.32
CA ILE A 23 3.36 -8.39 11.65
C ILE A 23 2.01 -8.14 11.00
N ILE A 24 1.54 -9.09 10.18
CA ILE A 24 0.22 -9.03 9.55
C ILE A 24 -0.59 -10.22 10.03
N GLU A 25 -1.70 -9.94 10.68
CA GLU A 25 -2.61 -10.92 11.28
C GLU A 25 -4.02 -10.70 10.75
N GLY A 26 -4.83 -11.75 10.79
CA GLY A 26 -6.25 -11.64 10.51
C GLY A 26 -6.96 -12.98 10.72
N GLN A 27 -8.28 -12.95 10.63
CA GLN A 27 -9.11 -14.14 10.78
C GLN A 27 -10.26 -14.15 9.80
N GLN A 28 -10.36 -15.22 9.01
CA GLN A 28 -11.49 -15.47 8.11
C GLN A 28 -11.64 -16.98 7.89
N ALA A 29 -12.79 -17.53 8.30
CA ALA A 29 -13.01 -18.99 8.36
C ALA A 29 -12.89 -19.68 6.99
N SER A 30 -13.34 -19.01 5.92
CA SER A 30 -13.28 -19.55 4.55
C SER A 30 -11.84 -19.76 4.02
N TYR A 31 -10.83 -19.30 4.74
CA TYR A 31 -9.42 -19.43 4.37
C TYR A 31 -8.74 -20.62 5.05
N ALA A 32 -9.41 -21.35 5.95
CA ALA A 32 -8.82 -22.46 6.68
C ALA A 32 -8.08 -23.45 5.76
N GLY A 33 -6.82 -23.75 6.10
CA GLY A 33 -5.95 -24.63 5.31
C GLY A 33 -5.36 -24.03 4.02
N LYS A 34 -5.72 -22.79 3.66
CA LYS A 34 -5.13 -22.08 2.51
C LYS A 34 -3.79 -21.47 2.89
N VAL A 35 -3.02 -21.10 1.87
CA VAL A 35 -1.74 -20.41 2.01
C VAL A 35 -1.91 -18.97 1.56
N ILE A 36 -1.51 -18.03 2.41
CA ILE A 36 -1.44 -16.60 2.09
C ILE A 36 0.01 -16.25 1.78
N GLU A 37 0.22 -15.63 0.62
CA GLU A 37 1.50 -15.10 0.19
C GLU A 37 1.42 -13.59 0.18
N LEU A 38 2.32 -12.96 0.95
CA LEU A 38 2.52 -11.52 0.91
C LEU A 38 3.66 -11.22 -0.04
N ALA A 39 3.36 -10.44 -1.06
CA ALA A 39 4.29 -10.05 -2.10
C ALA A 39 4.40 -8.52 -2.20
N THR A 40 5.48 -8.08 -2.81
CA THR A 40 5.71 -6.71 -3.27
C THR A 40 6.24 -6.73 -4.70
N PHE A 41 6.32 -5.56 -5.33
CA PHE A 41 6.96 -5.44 -6.65
C PHE A 41 8.48 -5.33 -6.47
N ALA A 42 9.22 -6.30 -7.02
CA ALA A 42 10.68 -6.33 -7.03
C ALA A 42 11.26 -5.13 -7.78
N ASP A 43 10.59 -4.77 -8.87
CA ASP A 43 10.89 -3.64 -9.75
C ASP A 43 9.56 -3.19 -10.37
N PRO A 44 9.11 -1.94 -10.10
CA PRO A 44 7.85 -1.40 -10.62
C PRO A 44 7.76 -1.37 -12.14
N PHE A 45 8.89 -1.40 -12.86
CA PHE A 45 8.95 -1.34 -14.32
C PHE A 45 8.89 -2.73 -14.96
N THR A 46 9.47 -3.75 -14.32
CA THR A 46 9.43 -5.13 -14.87
C THR A 46 8.23 -5.93 -14.39
N GLY A 47 7.50 -5.43 -13.37
CA GLY A 47 6.31 -6.08 -12.83
C GLY A 47 6.59 -7.44 -12.20
N LYS A 48 7.85 -7.73 -11.85
CA LYS A 48 8.22 -8.97 -11.16
C LYS A 48 7.82 -8.88 -9.71
N ASP A 49 7.07 -9.87 -9.25
CA ASP A 49 6.64 -10.01 -7.87
C ASP A 49 7.79 -10.63 -7.04
N THR A 50 8.04 -10.10 -5.83
CA THR A 50 8.85 -10.75 -4.79
C THR A 50 7.96 -11.16 -3.65
N ILE A 51 7.91 -12.47 -3.35
CA ILE A 51 7.22 -12.98 -2.17
C ILE A 51 8.10 -12.70 -0.95
N LEU A 52 7.59 -11.94 0.01
CA LEU A 52 8.31 -11.58 1.23
C LEU A 52 7.94 -12.46 2.43
N ALA A 53 6.72 -13.00 2.45
CA ALA A 53 6.30 -13.95 3.46
C ALA A 53 5.22 -14.90 2.94
N ARG A 54 5.16 -16.08 3.57
CA ARG A 54 4.16 -17.10 3.31
C ARG A 54 3.67 -17.67 4.63
N CYS A 55 2.36 -17.80 4.81
CA CYS A 55 1.80 -18.45 5.99
C CYS A 55 0.61 -19.34 5.62
N THR A 56 0.42 -20.41 6.39
CA THR A 56 -0.74 -21.28 6.26
C THR A 56 -1.79 -20.85 7.27
N VAL A 57 -3.04 -20.74 6.83
CA VAL A 57 -4.17 -20.37 7.68
C VAL A 57 -4.61 -21.58 8.50
N ASP A 58 -4.79 -21.40 9.81
CA ASP A 58 -5.18 -22.47 10.72
C ASP A 58 -6.64 -22.92 10.52
N THR A 59 -7.05 -23.97 11.22
CA THR A 59 -8.42 -24.52 11.13
C THR A 59 -9.50 -23.57 11.63
N ALA A 60 -9.13 -22.53 12.40
CA ALA A 60 -10.03 -21.48 12.87
C ALA A 60 -10.06 -20.25 11.94
N GLY A 61 -9.37 -20.33 10.78
CA GLY A 61 -9.28 -19.25 9.81
C GLY A 61 -8.28 -18.15 10.18
N ARG A 62 -7.44 -18.34 11.21
CA ARG A 62 -6.47 -17.35 11.67
C ARG A 62 -5.15 -17.51 10.94
N PHE A 63 -4.49 -16.39 10.68
CA PHE A 63 -3.15 -16.39 10.11
C PHE A 63 -2.28 -15.32 10.76
N LYS A 64 -0.97 -15.53 10.67
CA LYS A 64 0.05 -14.57 11.05
C LYS A 64 1.21 -14.67 10.06
N ALA A 65 1.53 -13.57 9.41
CA ALA A 65 2.68 -13.43 8.56
C ALA A 65 3.63 -12.38 9.15
N ILE A 66 4.93 -12.63 9.02
CA ILE A 66 5.98 -11.72 9.46
C ILE A 66 6.83 -11.39 8.24
N VAL A 67 6.98 -10.10 7.97
CA VAL A 67 7.73 -9.56 6.83
C VAL A 67 8.81 -8.63 7.37
N THR A 68 10.04 -8.71 6.88
CA THR A 68 11.08 -7.72 7.20
C THR A 68 11.18 -6.71 6.06
N ILE A 69 11.02 -5.42 6.37
CA ILE A 69 11.14 -4.34 5.40
C ILE A 69 11.98 -3.18 5.97
N ASP A 70 12.70 -2.49 5.09
CA ASP A 70 13.61 -1.38 5.45
C ASP A 70 13.00 0.01 5.27
N GLN A 71 11.87 0.07 4.60
CA GLN A 71 11.13 1.30 4.33
C GLN A 71 9.66 0.99 4.07
N PRO A 72 8.77 1.98 4.24
CA PRO A 72 7.38 1.81 3.89
C PRO A 72 7.23 1.35 2.44
N GLN A 73 6.41 0.33 2.20
CA GLN A 73 6.19 -0.21 0.86
C GLN A 73 4.82 -0.87 0.73
N LEU A 74 4.37 -1.03 -0.52
CA LEU A 74 3.16 -1.78 -0.83
C LEU A 74 3.40 -3.27 -0.58
N LEU A 75 2.51 -3.89 0.19
CA LEU A 75 2.35 -5.33 0.28
C LEU A 75 0.99 -5.71 -0.26
N TYR A 76 0.91 -6.83 -0.97
CA TYR A 76 -0.36 -7.37 -1.44
C TYR A 76 -0.39 -8.89 -1.34
N ALA A 77 -1.60 -9.44 -1.33
CA ALA A 77 -1.86 -10.86 -1.40
C ALA A 77 -2.92 -11.14 -2.47
N ARG A 78 -2.71 -12.22 -3.23
CA ARG A 78 -3.69 -12.75 -4.19
C ARG A 78 -4.56 -13.77 -3.46
N LEU A 79 -5.85 -13.47 -3.33
CA LEU A 79 -6.81 -14.18 -2.48
C LEU A 79 -7.96 -14.74 -3.35
N GLY A 80 -7.62 -15.68 -4.25
CA GLY A 80 -8.58 -16.22 -5.21
C GLY A 80 -8.94 -15.20 -6.30
N THR A 81 -10.22 -14.81 -6.39
CA THR A 81 -10.67 -13.75 -7.32
C THR A 81 -10.26 -12.35 -6.89
N PHE A 82 -9.76 -12.17 -5.66
CA PHE A 82 -9.38 -10.87 -5.12
C PHE A 82 -7.87 -10.65 -5.06
N LYS A 83 -7.48 -9.37 -5.01
CA LYS A 83 -6.14 -8.93 -4.65
C LYS A 83 -6.22 -7.83 -3.60
N GLY A 84 -5.92 -8.20 -2.36
CA GLY A 84 -5.90 -7.27 -1.24
C GLY A 84 -4.53 -6.61 -1.10
N TYR A 85 -4.47 -5.33 -0.74
CA TYR A 85 -3.21 -4.63 -0.53
C TYR A 85 -3.23 -3.69 0.67
N LEU A 86 -2.05 -3.40 1.22
CA LEU A 86 -1.83 -2.39 2.25
C LEU A 86 -0.43 -1.80 2.10
N HIS A 87 -0.21 -0.60 2.64
CA HIS A 87 1.11 0.01 2.72
C HIS A 87 1.69 -0.27 4.10
N ALA A 88 2.71 -1.12 4.16
CA ALA A 88 3.32 -1.57 5.41
C ALA A 88 4.46 -0.65 5.78
N GLU A 89 4.53 -0.24 7.05
CA GLU A 89 5.61 0.54 7.63
C GLU A 89 6.45 -0.35 8.56
N PRO A 90 7.79 -0.25 8.54
CA PRO A 90 8.67 -1.04 9.39
C PRO A 90 8.29 -0.98 10.89
N GLY A 91 8.29 -2.13 11.55
CA GLY A 91 7.99 -2.23 12.99
C GLY A 91 6.50 -2.14 13.35
N GLN A 92 5.59 -2.07 12.36
CA GLN A 92 4.15 -2.01 12.62
C GLN A 92 3.49 -3.39 12.69
N LYS A 93 2.35 -3.43 13.38
CA LYS A 93 1.43 -4.56 13.41
C LYS A 93 0.11 -4.18 12.75
N TYR A 94 -0.34 -4.99 11.80
CA TYR A 94 -1.61 -4.82 11.08
C TYR A 94 -2.52 -6.01 11.37
N ILE A 95 -3.69 -5.75 11.94
CA ILE A 95 -4.80 -6.72 12.01
C ILE A 95 -5.75 -6.37 10.87
N ILE A 96 -5.85 -7.25 9.87
CA ILE A 96 -6.59 -6.98 8.64
C ILE A 96 -7.88 -7.80 8.53
N SER A 97 -8.93 -7.17 8.02
CA SER A 97 -10.15 -7.86 7.62
C SER A 97 -10.03 -8.36 6.18
N MET A 98 -10.44 -9.61 5.95
CA MET A 98 -10.45 -10.22 4.62
C MET A 98 -11.88 -10.58 4.18
N PRO A 99 -12.24 -10.39 2.89
CA PRO A 99 -13.50 -10.88 2.35
C PRO A 99 -13.53 -12.40 2.39
N GLU A 100 -14.70 -13.02 2.30
CA GLU A 100 -14.80 -14.46 2.15
C GLU A 100 -14.07 -14.97 0.90
N TRP A 101 -13.43 -16.13 0.99
CA TRP A 101 -12.67 -16.70 -0.11
C TRP A 101 -13.58 -17.04 -1.29
N GLN A 102 -13.19 -16.62 -2.48
CA GLN A 102 -13.85 -16.98 -3.73
C GLN A 102 -12.81 -17.54 -4.69
N ASP A 103 -12.99 -18.80 -5.08
CA ASP A 103 -12.14 -19.44 -6.07
C ASP A 103 -12.38 -18.86 -7.47
N LEU A 104 -11.31 -18.80 -8.26
CA LEU A 104 -11.43 -18.53 -9.69
C LEU A 104 -12.29 -19.61 -10.35
N SER A 105 -13.20 -19.18 -11.23
CA SER A 105 -13.94 -20.12 -12.07
C SER A 105 -12.97 -20.88 -12.99
N PRO A 106 -13.35 -22.07 -13.50
CA PRO A 106 -12.52 -22.78 -14.48
C PRO A 106 -12.18 -21.93 -15.72
N ALA A 107 -13.11 -21.07 -16.15
CA ALA A 107 -12.89 -20.15 -17.25
C ALA A 107 -11.85 -19.07 -16.89
N ASP A 108 -11.93 -18.50 -15.69
CA ASP A 108 -11.01 -17.46 -15.21
C ASP A 108 -9.58 -18.01 -15.03
N LYS A 109 -9.44 -19.26 -14.59
CA LYS A 109 -8.13 -19.92 -14.48
C LYS A 109 -7.40 -20.05 -15.81
N LEU A 110 -8.16 -20.15 -16.91
CA LEU A 110 -7.63 -20.27 -18.25
C LEU A 110 -7.58 -18.92 -18.99
N ASN A 111 -8.10 -17.85 -18.39
CA ASN A 111 -8.17 -16.54 -19.00
C ASN A 111 -6.85 -15.77 -18.76
N PRO A 112 -6.02 -15.54 -19.79
CA PRO A 112 -4.77 -14.77 -19.64
C PRO A 112 -5.00 -13.29 -19.33
N PHE A 113 -6.22 -12.79 -19.50
CA PHE A 113 -6.63 -11.41 -19.20
C PHE A 113 -7.45 -11.31 -17.92
N PHE A 114 -7.44 -12.33 -17.07
CA PHE A 114 -8.12 -12.25 -15.78
C PHE A 114 -7.52 -11.13 -14.93
N GLU A 115 -8.36 -10.18 -14.50
CA GLU A 115 -8.00 -9.13 -13.56
C GLU A 115 -8.70 -9.37 -12.22
N PRO A 116 -7.96 -9.52 -11.11
CA PRO A 116 -8.57 -9.71 -9.80
C PRO A 116 -9.29 -8.42 -9.36
N THR A 117 -10.32 -8.59 -8.53
CA THR A 117 -10.92 -7.44 -7.85
C THR A 117 -9.93 -6.92 -6.80
N GLU A 118 -9.39 -5.72 -7.02
CA GLU A 118 -8.43 -5.10 -6.09
C GLU A 118 -9.15 -4.33 -4.97
N PHE A 119 -8.62 -4.44 -3.74
CA PHE A 119 -9.12 -3.65 -2.61
C PHE A 119 -8.00 -3.38 -1.59
N GLN A 120 -8.09 -2.24 -0.90
CA GLN A 120 -7.21 -1.98 0.24
C GLN A 120 -7.75 -2.71 1.47
N PHE A 121 -6.90 -3.43 2.20
CA PHE A 121 -7.29 -4.08 3.44
C PHE A 121 -7.80 -3.05 4.47
N ILE A 122 -8.88 -3.40 5.16
CA ILE A 122 -9.32 -2.69 6.35
C ILE A 122 -8.39 -3.10 7.49
N ILE A 123 -7.76 -2.12 8.15
CA ILE A 123 -6.87 -2.35 9.29
C ILE A 123 -7.67 -2.08 10.58
N GLU A 124 -8.02 -3.15 11.29
CA GLU A 124 -8.91 -3.13 12.45
C GLU A 124 -8.28 -2.44 13.66
N ASN A 125 -6.96 -2.59 13.84
CA ASN A 125 -6.22 -1.99 14.94
C ASN A 125 -5.71 -0.57 14.64
N ASP A 126 -6.10 0.03 13.52
CA ASP A 126 -5.72 1.40 13.17
C ASP A 126 -6.68 2.43 13.78
N THR A 127 -6.26 3.00 14.91
CA THR A 127 -6.99 4.08 15.61
C THR A 127 -6.56 5.48 15.15
N ASN A 128 -5.47 5.60 14.39
CA ASN A 128 -4.94 6.90 13.94
C ASN A 128 -5.66 7.34 12.67
N LEU A 129 -6.43 8.43 12.72
CA LEU A 129 -7.14 8.97 11.54
C LEU A 129 -6.20 9.44 10.42
N ASN A 130 -4.94 9.69 10.76
CA ASN A 130 -3.90 10.19 9.87
C ASN A 130 -2.86 9.11 9.52
N SER A 131 -3.19 7.82 9.72
CA SER A 131 -2.31 6.72 9.32
C SER A 131 -2.01 6.74 7.83
N LEU A 132 -0.89 6.14 7.43
CA LEU A 132 -0.48 6.08 6.04
C LEU A 132 -1.58 5.49 5.15
N ASN A 133 -2.12 4.34 5.54
CA ASN A 133 -3.15 3.63 4.78
C ASN A 133 -4.44 4.45 4.62
N LYS A 134 -4.90 5.15 5.67
CA LYS A 134 -6.10 6.00 5.59
C LYS A 134 -5.89 7.21 4.69
N ARG A 135 -4.71 7.85 4.76
CA ARG A 135 -4.36 8.97 3.88
C ARG A 135 -4.33 8.53 2.42
N ILE A 136 -3.75 7.37 2.14
CA ILE A 136 -3.76 6.77 0.79
C ILE A 136 -5.19 6.47 0.34
N LEU A 137 -6.01 5.83 1.18
CA LEU A 137 -7.40 5.51 0.85
C LEU A 137 -8.20 6.77 0.50
N GLN A 138 -8.07 7.82 1.30
CA GLN A 138 -8.75 9.10 1.10
C GLN A 138 -8.31 9.76 -0.21
N PHE A 139 -6.99 9.77 -0.47
CA PHE A 139 -6.43 10.29 -1.70
C PHE A 139 -6.94 9.51 -2.92
N ASP A 140 -6.83 8.18 -2.92
CA ASP A 140 -7.22 7.34 -4.05
C ASP A 140 -8.72 7.46 -4.34
N THR A 141 -9.55 7.51 -3.30
CA THR A 141 -10.99 7.73 -3.44
C THR A 141 -11.27 9.05 -4.16
N LEU A 142 -10.59 10.13 -3.78
CA LEU A 142 -10.75 11.43 -4.44
C LEU A 142 -10.16 11.40 -5.86
N TYR A 143 -8.99 10.78 -6.05
CA TYR A 143 -8.31 10.65 -7.33
C TYR A 143 -9.20 9.95 -8.36
N PHE A 144 -9.72 8.76 -8.05
CA PHE A 144 -10.59 8.02 -8.95
C PHE A 144 -11.92 8.74 -9.19
N LYS A 145 -12.45 9.44 -8.18
CA LYS A 145 -13.62 10.31 -8.35
C LYS A 145 -13.36 11.45 -9.35
N GLN A 146 -12.18 12.08 -9.31
CA GLN A 146 -11.82 13.10 -10.31
C GLN A 146 -11.58 12.47 -11.68
N LEU A 147 -10.87 11.36 -11.77
CA LEU A 147 -10.58 10.65 -13.01
C LEU A 147 -11.88 10.26 -13.75
N ALA A 148 -12.87 9.73 -13.02
CA ALA A 148 -14.18 9.37 -13.57
C ALA A 148 -14.97 10.56 -14.14
N ARG A 149 -14.66 11.81 -13.74
CA ARG A 149 -15.27 13.01 -14.34
C ARG A 149 -14.67 13.33 -15.71
N PHE A 150 -13.43 12.90 -15.95
CA PHE A 150 -12.70 13.11 -17.20
C PHE A 150 -12.94 12.00 -18.23
N THR A 151 -13.36 10.81 -17.82
CA THR A 151 -13.71 9.73 -18.76
C THR A 151 -15.09 9.89 -19.40
N ARG A 152 -15.90 10.85 -18.94
CA ARG A 152 -17.20 11.18 -19.55
C ARG A 152 -17.01 12.11 -20.75
N PRO A 153 -17.81 11.98 -21.82
CA PRO A 153 -17.71 12.84 -23.00
C PRO A 153 -18.13 14.29 -22.65
N ARG A 154 -17.17 15.06 -22.15
CA ARG A 154 -17.21 16.50 -21.95
C ARG A 154 -15.88 17.06 -22.40
N THR A 155 -15.87 18.28 -22.94
CA THR A 155 -14.63 18.98 -23.27
C THR A 155 -13.84 19.22 -21.99
N ILE A 156 -12.80 18.42 -21.78
CA ILE A 156 -11.84 18.63 -20.70
C ILE A 156 -11.01 19.86 -21.08
N ASN A 157 -10.99 20.86 -20.21
CA ASN A 157 -10.11 22.01 -20.36
C ASN A 157 -9.04 22.03 -19.27
N LYS A 158 -7.96 22.77 -19.52
CA LYS A 158 -6.80 22.91 -18.63
C LYS A 158 -7.20 23.35 -17.23
N ASP A 159 -8.16 24.27 -17.11
CA ASP A 159 -8.63 24.77 -15.81
C ASP A 159 -9.32 23.69 -14.98
N SER A 160 -10.08 22.79 -15.61
CA SER A 160 -10.72 21.68 -14.93
C SER A 160 -9.70 20.67 -14.41
N LEU A 161 -8.64 20.42 -15.19
CA LEU A 161 -7.52 19.57 -14.77
C LEU A 161 -6.77 20.19 -13.59
N ASN A 162 -6.44 21.49 -13.67
CA ASN A 162 -5.76 22.22 -12.60
C ASN A 162 -6.60 22.20 -11.30
N ARG A 163 -7.90 22.48 -11.36
CA ARG A 163 -8.77 22.40 -10.18
C ARG A 163 -8.82 21.00 -9.55
N ALA A 164 -8.81 19.95 -10.37
CA ALA A 164 -8.76 18.59 -9.87
C ALA A 164 -7.43 18.31 -9.16
N LYS A 165 -6.31 18.71 -9.78
CA LYS A 165 -4.98 18.63 -9.18
C LYS A 165 -4.89 19.39 -7.86
N ASP A 166 -5.34 20.64 -7.82
CA ASP A 166 -5.34 21.48 -6.61
C ASP A 166 -6.17 20.85 -5.50
N SER A 167 -7.31 20.23 -5.85
CA SER A 167 -8.16 19.53 -4.89
C SER A 167 -7.49 18.30 -4.29
N LEU A 168 -6.67 17.58 -5.06
CA LEU A 168 -5.89 16.43 -4.58
C LEU A 168 -4.72 16.89 -3.70
N LEU A 169 -4.00 17.94 -4.11
CA LEU A 169 -2.87 18.47 -3.35
C LEU A 169 -3.26 19.03 -1.98
N LYS A 170 -4.52 19.48 -1.79
CA LYS A 170 -5.04 19.88 -0.48
C LYS A 170 -5.08 18.74 0.55
N LEU A 171 -5.05 17.48 0.13
CA LEU A 171 -4.96 16.32 1.04
C LEU A 171 -3.53 16.09 1.54
N VAL A 172 -2.54 16.71 0.90
CA VAL A 172 -1.13 16.60 1.28
C VAL A 172 -0.83 17.72 2.27
N SER A 173 -0.84 17.38 3.56
CA SER A 173 -0.42 18.29 4.62
C SER A 173 1.11 18.36 4.72
N ASP A 174 1.65 19.48 5.23
CA ASP A 174 3.10 19.67 5.34
C ASP A 174 3.77 18.64 6.28
N ASP A 175 3.03 18.15 7.27
CA ASP A 175 3.44 17.11 8.21
C ASP A 175 3.26 15.68 7.66
N ALA A 176 2.75 15.51 6.44
CA ALA A 176 2.50 14.19 5.89
C ALA A 176 3.80 13.39 5.72
N PRO A 177 3.78 12.06 5.95
CA PRO A 177 4.94 11.20 5.77
C PRO A 177 5.54 11.31 4.37
N ALA A 178 6.87 11.22 4.26
CA ALA A 178 7.59 11.32 2.99
C ALA A 178 7.05 10.33 1.94
N PHE A 179 6.81 9.07 2.34
CA PHE A 179 6.23 8.05 1.48
C PHE A 179 4.87 8.46 0.90
N PHE A 180 3.99 9.06 1.71
CA PHE A 180 2.68 9.52 1.21
C PHE A 180 2.82 10.65 0.18
N LYS A 181 3.74 11.58 0.42
CA LYS A 181 4.02 12.67 -0.53
C LYS A 181 4.53 12.12 -1.86
N GLU A 182 5.47 11.18 -1.81
CA GLU A 182 6.00 10.50 -3.00
C GLU A 182 4.91 9.72 -3.75
N TYR A 183 4.08 8.97 -3.03
CA TYR A 183 2.93 8.27 -3.59
C TYR A 183 2.02 9.20 -4.38
N VAL A 184 1.64 10.35 -3.78
CA VAL A 184 0.81 11.36 -4.44
C VAL A 184 1.49 11.92 -5.68
N THR A 185 2.74 12.34 -5.57
CA THR A 185 3.56 12.87 -6.67
C THR A 185 3.59 11.91 -7.86
N HIS A 186 3.91 10.65 -7.62
CA HIS A 186 3.94 9.61 -8.66
C HIS A 186 2.56 9.40 -9.30
N LYS A 187 1.48 9.32 -8.49
CA LYS A 187 0.11 9.11 -8.99
C LYS A 187 -0.40 10.23 -9.89
N ILE A 188 -0.03 11.48 -9.61
CA ILE A 188 -0.48 12.65 -10.39
C ILE A 188 0.52 13.08 -11.47
N GLY A 189 1.64 12.38 -11.60
CA GLY A 189 2.68 12.65 -12.59
C GLY A 189 3.42 13.97 -12.37
N LEU A 190 3.71 14.31 -11.10
CA LEU A 190 4.53 15.46 -10.71
C LEU A 190 6.01 15.12 -10.56
#